data_AF-F3B4L5-F1
#
_entry.id   AF-F3B4L5-F1
#
_cell.length_a   1.000
_cell.length_b   1.000
_cell.length_c   1.000
_cell.angle_alpha   90.00
_cell.angle_beta   90.00
_cell.angle_gamma   90.00
#
_symmetry.space_group_name_H-M   'P 1'
#
loop_
_entity.id
_entity.type
_entity.pdbx_description
1 polymer ?
#
loop_
_entity_poly.entity_id
_entity_poly.type
_entity_poly.pdbx_seq_one_letter_code
_entity_poly.pdbx_strand_id
1 'polypeptide(L)'
;MDEDSLNQFLSISQILRKKIYSFQMPEAIILDLDSTLLKSYGKQEGRAFNFHYQSNGYHPLVCYDGLTGDLIKIQLRDGTQYSSTGVVDFLQLILDEYLEGFPEIKLLLRGDSGFATLSFINSVKKTVPAM
;
A
#
# COMPACT_ATOMS: atom_id res chain seq x y z
N MET A 1 13.63 2.72 -15.06
CA MET A 1 13.79 2.94 -13.61
C MET A 1 13.93 1.57 -13.01
N ASP A 2 15.05 1.31 -12.37
CA ASP A 2 15.33 0.02 -11.73
C ASP A 2 14.69 -0.06 -10.34
N GLU A 3 14.79 -1.25 -9.73
CA GLU A 3 14.27 -1.53 -8.40
C GLU A 3 14.96 -0.67 -7.32
N ASP A 4 16.25 -0.40 -7.49
CA ASP A 4 17.04 0.45 -6.58
C ASP A 4 16.47 1.88 -6.50
N SER A 5 16.15 2.47 -7.66
CA SER A 5 15.54 3.79 -7.74
C SER A 5 14.18 3.83 -7.00
N LEU A 6 13.36 2.79 -7.15
CA LEU A 6 12.07 2.69 -6.44
C LEU A 6 12.26 2.60 -4.93
N ASN A 7 13.20 1.77 -4.48
CA ASN A 7 13.53 1.61 -3.06
C ASN A 7 14.07 2.91 -2.45
N GLN A 8 14.83 3.70 -3.22
CA GLN A 8 15.29 5.03 -2.80
C GLN A 8 14.12 6.00 -2.60
N PHE A 9 13.14 6.04 -3.52
CA PHE A 9 11.95 6.88 -3.36
C PHE A 9 11.12 6.50 -2.13
N LEU A 10 10.94 5.20 -1.88
CA LEU A 10 10.27 4.71 -0.67
C LEU A 10 11.03 5.15 0.60
N SER A 11 12.35 4.96 0.62
CA SER A 11 13.21 5.38 1.75
C SER A 11 13.12 6.88 2.02
N ILE A 12 13.16 7.72 0.97
CA ILE A 12 13.00 9.17 1.09
C ILE A 12 11.64 9.50 1.71
N SER A 13 10.57 8.85 1.24
CA SER A 13 9.21 9.07 1.75
C SER A 13 9.12 8.74 3.25
N GLN A 14 9.74 7.64 3.70
CA GLN A 14 9.79 7.27 5.12
C GLN A 14 10.58 8.29 5.96
N ILE A 15 11.73 8.76 5.47
CA ILE A 15 12.54 9.77 6.16
C ILE A 15 11.75 11.08 6.32
N LEU A 16 11.07 11.53 5.26
CA LEU A 16 10.23 12.72 5.29
C LEU A 16 9.08 12.57 6.29
N ARG A 17 8.42 11.41 6.32
CA ARG A 17 7.34 11.13 7.27
C ARG A 17 7.83 11.17 8.72
N LYS A 18 8.96 10.53 9.03
CA LYS A 18 9.62 10.62 10.35
C LYS A 18 9.91 12.06 10.74
N LYS A 19 10.36 12.88 9.78
CA LYS A 19 10.63 14.30 10.03
C LYS A 19 9.34 15.08 10.31
N ILE A 20 8.28 14.85 9.55
CA ILE A 20 6.97 15.49 9.76
C ILE A 20 6.41 15.10 11.13
N TYR A 21 6.41 13.81 11.48
CA TYR A 21 5.88 13.34 12.77
C TYR A 21 6.70 13.82 13.97
N SER A 22 7.98 14.18 13.79
CA SER A 22 8.78 14.84 14.83
C SER A 22 8.30 16.25 15.19
N PHE A 23 7.57 16.92 14.29
CA PHE A 23 6.95 18.21 14.56
C PHE A 23 5.52 18.07 15.08
N GLN A 24 4.75 17.16 14.49
CA GLN A 24 3.37 16.89 14.88
C GLN A 24 3.05 15.42 14.64
N MET A 25 2.99 14.64 15.72
CA MET A 25 2.60 13.24 15.66
C MET A 25 1.08 13.12 15.53
N PRO A 26 0.56 12.36 14.56
CA PRO A 26 -0.88 12.14 14.45
C PRO A 26 -1.36 11.19 15.56
N GLU A 27 -2.61 11.35 16.01
CA GLU A 27 -3.21 10.43 17.00
C GLU A 27 -3.57 9.07 16.40
N ALA A 28 -3.86 9.04 15.10
CA ALA A 28 -4.27 7.87 14.36
C ALA A 28 -3.91 8.00 12.88
N ILE A 29 -3.84 6.86 12.21
CA ILE A 29 -3.75 6.76 10.75
C ILE A 29 -4.73 5.68 10.27
N ILE A 30 -5.37 5.93 9.12
CA ILE A 30 -6.15 4.92 8.42
C ILE A 30 -5.30 4.44 7.25
N LEU A 31 -4.74 3.24 7.32
CA LEU A 31 -4.09 2.60 6.18
C LEU A 31 -5.19 2.18 5.20
N ASP A 32 -5.38 2.96 4.15
CA ASP A 32 -6.43 2.77 3.16
C ASP A 32 -5.87 2.07 1.91
N LEU A 33 -6.21 0.79 1.77
CA LEU A 33 -5.76 -0.07 0.69
C LEU A 33 -6.68 0.01 -0.51
N ASP A 34 -6.09 0.25 -1.68
CA ASP A 34 -6.79 0.21 -2.95
C ASP A 34 -5.87 -0.34 -4.06
N SER A 35 -6.47 -0.78 -5.16
CA SER A 35 -5.76 -1.13 -6.39
C SER A 35 -6.38 -0.39 -7.56
N THR A 36 -5.57 0.28 -8.37
CA THR A 36 -6.06 1.08 -9.50
C THR A 36 -5.46 0.62 -10.82
N LEU A 37 -6.01 1.08 -11.95
CA LEU A 37 -5.45 0.83 -13.27
C LEU A 37 -4.53 1.98 -13.68
N LEU A 38 -3.26 1.66 -13.90
CA LEU A 38 -2.37 2.53 -14.66
C LEU A 38 -2.42 2.12 -16.14
N LYS A 39 -3.27 2.81 -16.90
CA LYS A 39 -3.48 2.53 -18.32
C LYS A 39 -2.19 2.66 -19.11
N SER A 40 -1.91 1.67 -19.97
CA SER A 40 -0.72 1.66 -20.81
C SER A 40 -1.02 1.31 -22.27
N TYR A 41 -0.20 1.85 -23.16
CA TYR A 41 -0.34 1.70 -24.61
C TYR A 41 0.86 0.96 -25.21
N GLY A 42 0.69 0.39 -26.40
CA GLY A 42 1.74 -0.38 -27.06
C GLY A 42 1.94 -1.77 -26.44
N LYS A 43 3.18 -2.26 -26.43
CA LYS A 43 3.57 -3.62 -26.03
C LYS A 43 4.55 -3.65 -24.85
N GLN A 44 4.36 -2.75 -23.88
CA GLN A 44 5.19 -2.73 -22.68
C GLN A 44 5.05 -4.05 -21.89
N GLU A 45 6.13 -4.53 -21.31
CA GLU A 45 6.14 -5.73 -20.47
C GLU A 45 5.24 -5.58 -19.24
N GLY A 46 4.62 -6.67 -18.77
CA GLY A 46 3.76 -6.70 -17.59
C GLY A 46 2.35 -6.09 -17.78
N ARG A 47 2.07 -5.40 -18.89
CA ARG A 47 0.71 -4.91 -19.18
C ARG A 47 -0.22 -6.08 -19.49
N ALA A 48 -1.45 -5.98 -19.01
CA ALA A 48 -2.50 -6.92 -19.40
C ALA A 48 -3.87 -6.24 -19.38
N PHE A 49 -4.85 -6.91 -19.99
CA PHE A 49 -6.22 -6.46 -19.94
C PHE A 49 -6.80 -6.72 -18.55
N ASN A 50 -7.25 -5.66 -17.89
CA ASN A 50 -7.94 -5.76 -16.62
C ASN A 50 -9.45 -5.72 -16.86
N PHE A 51 -10.16 -6.77 -16.44
CA PHE A 51 -11.60 -6.91 -16.67
C PHE A 51 -12.45 -5.94 -15.86
N HIS A 52 -12.01 -5.53 -14.67
CA HIS A 52 -12.76 -4.56 -13.87
C HIS A 52 -12.74 -3.18 -14.53
N TYR A 53 -11.56 -2.75 -15.00
CA TYR A 53 -11.35 -1.43 -15.60
C TYR A 53 -11.55 -1.38 -17.13
N GLN A 54 -11.83 -2.52 -17.76
CA GLN A 54 -12.09 -2.64 -19.21
C GLN A 54 -10.97 -2.03 -20.08
N SER A 55 -9.72 -2.13 -19.65
CA SER A 55 -8.58 -1.54 -20.35
C SER A 55 -7.29 -2.30 -20.08
N ASN A 56 -6.31 -2.11 -20.98
CA ASN A 56 -4.97 -2.64 -20.79
C ASN A 56 -4.13 -1.67 -19.95
N GLY A 57 -3.36 -2.24 -19.02
CA GLY A 57 -2.50 -1.45 -18.15
C GLY A 57 -1.77 -2.31 -17.12
N TYR A 58 -1.22 -1.63 -16.14
CA TYR A 58 -0.71 -2.21 -14.90
C TYR A 58 -1.78 -2.08 -13.80
N HIS A 59 -1.67 -2.90 -12.76
CA HIS A 59 -2.62 -2.90 -11.66
C HIS A 59 -1.94 -2.54 -10.34
N PRO A 60 -1.40 -1.31 -10.18
CA PRO A 60 -0.71 -0.90 -8.96
C PRO A 60 -1.55 -1.11 -7.70
N LEU A 61 -0.87 -1.53 -6.64
CA LEU A 61 -1.39 -1.56 -5.28
C LEU A 61 -0.94 -0.27 -4.57
N VAL A 62 -1.85 0.40 -3.89
CA VAL A 62 -1.62 1.68 -3.22
C VAL A 62 -2.12 1.62 -1.79
N CYS A 63 -1.44 2.36 -0.91
CA CYS A 63 -1.88 2.63 0.45
C CYS A 63 -1.77 4.13 0.72
N TYR A 64 -2.87 4.72 1.12
CA TYR A 64 -2.95 6.11 1.55
C TYR A 64 -3.23 6.19 3.04
N ASP A 65 -2.89 7.31 3.66
CA ASP A 65 -3.52 7.72 4.90
C ASP A 65 -4.94 8.22 4.58
N GLY A 66 -5.95 7.45 4.97
CA GLY A 66 -7.35 7.76 4.74
C GLY A 66 -7.87 9.00 5.46
N LEU A 67 -7.10 9.60 6.38
CA LEU A 67 -7.43 10.88 7.03
C LEU A 67 -6.89 12.08 6.27
N THR A 68 -5.64 12.02 5.81
CA THR A 68 -4.94 13.15 5.17
C THR A 68 -4.94 13.08 3.65
N GLY A 69 -5.06 11.87 3.08
CA GLY A 69 -4.87 11.60 1.66
C GLY A 69 -3.40 11.40 1.26
N ASP A 70 -2.47 11.38 2.22
CA ASP A 70 -1.05 11.21 1.94
C ASP A 70 -0.75 9.80 1.40
N LEU A 71 0.06 9.71 0.35
CA LEU A 71 0.52 8.42 -0.17
C LEU A 71 1.53 7.81 0.82
N ILE A 72 1.19 6.65 1.38
CA ILE A 72 2.09 5.89 2.25
C ILE A 72 3.02 5.03 1.42
N LYS A 73 2.47 4.26 0.48
CA LYS A 73 3.23 3.34 -0.37
C LYS A 73 2.49 3.04 -1.66
N ILE A 74 3.26 2.80 -2.72
CA ILE A 74 2.77 2.30 -4.01
C ILE A 74 3.68 1.16 -4.48
N GLN A 75 3.08 0.16 -5.10
CA GLN A 75 3.78 -0.91 -5.79
C GLN A 75 3.18 -1.09 -7.18
N LEU A 76 4.00 -0.90 -8.22
CA LEU A 76 3.60 -1.23 -9.59
C LEU A 76 3.52 -2.76 -9.72
N ARG A 77 2.43 -3.25 -10.30
CA ARG A 77 2.20 -4.68 -10.51
C ARG A 77 1.69 -4.93 -11.92
N ASP A 78 1.91 -6.15 -12.41
CA ASP A 78 1.37 -6.60 -13.68
C ASP A 78 -0.15 -6.46 -13.73
N GLY A 79 -0.67 -6.17 -14.93
CA GLY A 79 -2.10 -5.95 -15.14
C GLY A 79 -2.99 -7.16 -14.85
N THR A 80 -2.40 -8.37 -14.80
CA THR A 80 -3.09 -9.64 -14.53
C THR A 80 -3.36 -9.88 -13.04
N GLN A 81 -2.74 -9.11 -12.16
CA GLN A 81 -2.82 -9.35 -10.71
C GLN A 81 -4.22 -9.03 -10.17
N TYR A 82 -4.71 -9.87 -9.26
CA TYR A 82 -5.92 -9.56 -8.50
C TYR A 82 -5.61 -8.50 -7.42
N SER A 83 -6.63 -7.78 -6.96
CA SER A 83 -6.48 -6.65 -6.01
C SER A 83 -5.68 -7.05 -4.77
N SER A 84 -6.03 -8.17 -4.12
CA SER A 84 -5.34 -8.65 -2.92
C SER A 84 -4.02 -9.41 -3.16
N THR A 85 -3.58 -9.63 -4.40
CA THR A 85 -2.32 -10.37 -4.62
C THR A 85 -1.11 -9.58 -4.11
N GLY A 86 -0.31 -10.21 -3.23
CA GLY A 86 0.90 -9.61 -2.64
C GLY A 86 0.63 -8.59 -1.53
N VAL A 87 -0.62 -8.38 -1.12
CA VAL A 87 -0.99 -7.34 -0.15
C VAL A 87 -0.37 -7.54 1.24
N VAL A 88 -0.13 -8.80 1.64
CA VAL A 88 0.47 -9.12 2.95
C VAL A 88 1.90 -8.58 3.02
N ASP A 89 2.75 -8.93 2.05
CA ASP A 89 4.14 -8.46 1.99
C ASP A 89 4.21 -6.94 1.80
N PHE A 90 3.29 -6.41 0.99
CA PHE A 90 3.15 -4.97 0.77
C PHE A 90 2.88 -4.21 2.08
N LEU A 91 1.93 -4.72 2.89
CA LEU A 91 1.47 -4.11 4.14
C LEU A 91 2.45 -4.36 5.29
N GLN A 92 3.13 -5.51 5.34
CA GLN A 92 4.06 -5.86 6.42
C GLN A 92 5.11 -4.77 6.62
N LEU A 93 5.73 -4.29 5.53
CA LEU A 93 6.74 -3.22 5.60
C LEU A 93 6.20 -1.90 6.14
N ILE A 94 4.91 -1.61 5.94
CA ILE A 94 4.24 -0.43 6.51
C ILE A 94 3.98 -0.67 8.00
N LEU A 95 3.47 -1.86 8.35
CA LEU A 95 3.21 -2.21 9.73
C LEU A 95 4.48 -2.20 10.58
N ASP A 96 5.60 -2.72 10.07
CA ASP A 96 6.89 -2.70 10.77
C ASP A 96 7.33 -1.25 11.07
N GLU A 97 7.21 -0.34 10.10
CA GLU A 97 7.52 1.09 10.30
C GLU A 97 6.68 1.72 11.41
N TYR A 98 5.37 1.48 11.42
CA TYR A 98 4.47 2.13 12.39
C TYR A 98 4.49 1.45 13.76
N LEU A 99 4.49 0.13 13.82
CA LEU A 99 4.47 -0.61 15.09
C LEU A 99 5.77 -0.42 15.87
N GLU A 100 6.92 -0.35 15.18
CA GLU A 100 8.22 -0.12 15.83
C GLU A 100 8.54 1.37 15.99
N GLY A 101 8.26 2.18 14.98
CA GLY A 101 8.65 3.58 14.94
C GLY A 101 7.68 4.53 15.64
N PHE A 102 6.39 4.18 15.68
CA PHE A 102 5.33 5.06 16.16
C PHE A 102 4.24 4.31 16.96
N PRO A 103 4.60 3.60 18.04
CA PRO A 103 3.68 2.72 18.77
C PRO A 103 2.48 3.44 19.40
N GLU A 104 2.54 4.76 19.56
CA GLU A 104 1.43 5.56 20.11
C GLU A 104 0.36 5.92 19.06
N ILE A 105 0.67 5.80 17.77
CA ILE A 105 -0.29 6.09 16.69
C ILE A 105 -1.28 4.93 16.58
N LYS A 106 -2.58 5.23 16.68
CA LYS A 106 -3.62 4.24 16.45
C LYS A 106 -3.69 3.84 14.98
N LEU A 107 -3.45 2.57 14.69
CA LEU A 107 -3.53 2.02 13.35
C LEU A 107 -4.94 1.47 13.05
N LEU A 108 -5.57 1.97 11.99
CA LEU A 108 -6.78 1.39 11.42
C LEU A 108 -6.48 0.91 10.00
N LEU A 109 -7.05 -0.23 9.60
CA LEU A 109 -6.96 -0.74 8.24
C LEU A 109 -8.31 -0.61 7.55
N ARG A 110 -8.33 0.02 6.38
CA ARG A 110 -9.49 0.13 5.50
C ARG A 110 -9.15 -0.46 4.13
N GLY A 111 -10.14 -1.06 3.48
CA GLY A 111 -10.04 -1.54 2.12
C GLY A 111 -11.41 -1.92 1.59
N ASP A 112 -11.52 -2.02 0.27
CA ASP A 112 -12.75 -2.42 -0.39
C ASP A 112 -12.95 -3.95 -0.40
N SER A 113 -14.00 -4.42 -1.08
CA SER A 113 -14.30 -5.86 -1.20
C SER A 113 -13.18 -6.66 -1.87
N GLY A 114 -12.32 -6.03 -2.68
CA GLY A 114 -11.14 -6.65 -3.29
C GLY A 114 -10.13 -7.15 -2.25
N PHE A 115 -10.16 -6.59 -1.04
CA PHE A 115 -9.30 -6.98 0.09
C PHE A 115 -9.99 -7.83 1.14
N ALA A 116 -11.30 -8.10 1.03
CA ALA A 116 -12.09 -8.83 2.02
C ALA A 116 -11.87 -10.36 2.02
N THR A 117 -10.67 -10.83 1.68
CA THR A 117 -10.35 -12.26 1.68
C THR A 117 -10.03 -12.75 3.10
N LEU A 118 -10.56 -13.93 3.47
CA LEU A 118 -10.35 -14.48 4.81
C LEU A 118 -8.85 -14.70 5.12
N SER A 119 -8.07 -15.12 4.12
CA SER A 119 -6.62 -15.28 4.27
C SER A 119 -5.94 -13.98 4.64
N PHE A 120 -6.28 -12.87 3.97
CA PHE A 120 -5.69 -11.57 4.26
C PHE A 120 -6.06 -11.09 5.67
N ILE A 121 -7.35 -11.12 6.00
CA ILE A 121 -7.84 -10.69 7.31
C ILE A 121 -7.14 -11.46 8.44
N ASN A 122 -6.97 -12.78 8.28
CA ASN A 122 -6.30 -13.61 9.28
C ASN A 122 -4.80 -13.31 9.39
N SER A 123 -4.13 -12.94 8.30
CA SER A 123 -2.72 -12.53 8.34
C SER A 123 -2.55 -11.23 9.12
N VAL A 124 -3.37 -10.21 8.82
CA VAL A 124 -3.30 -8.90 9.51
C VAL A 124 -3.56 -9.05 11.01
N LYS A 125 -4.56 -9.85 11.40
CA LYS A 125 -4.89 -10.11 12.81
C LYS A 125 -3.77 -10.79 13.60
N LYS A 126 -2.83 -11.47 12.94
CA LYS A 126 -1.66 -12.07 13.61
C LYS A 126 -0.54 -11.05 13.83
N THR A 127 -0.40 -10.09 12.90
CA THR A 127 0.67 -9.11 12.89
C THR A 127 0.38 -7.91 13.79
N VAL A 128 -0.88 -7.44 13.81
CA VAL A 128 -1.29 -6.33 14.68
C VAL A 128 -1.70 -6.91 16.03
N PRO A 129 -1.01 -6.56 17.14
CA PRO A 129 -1.43 -6.97 18.48
C PRO A 129 -2.88 -6.55 18.70
N ALA A 130 -3.69 -7.38 19.34
CA ALA A 130 -5.04 -6.97 19.74
C ALA A 130 -4.92 -5.68 20.58
N MET A 131 -5.49 -4.59 20.06
CA MET A 131 -5.68 -3.33 20.80
C MET A 131 -6.55 -3.55 22.03
#